data_AF-A0A537IGA2-F1
#
_entry.id   AF-A0A537IGA2-F1
#
_cell.length_a   1.000
_cell.length_b   1.000
_cell.length_c   1.000
_cell.angle_alpha   90.00
_cell.angle_beta   90.00
_cell.angle_gamma   90.00
#
_symmetry.space_group_name_H-M   'P 1'
#
loop_
_entity.id
_entity.type
_entity.pdbx_description
1 polymer ?
#
loop_
_entity_poly.entity_id
_entity_poly.type
_entity_poly.pdbx_seq_one_letter_code
_entity_poly.pdbx_strand_id
1 'polypeptide(L)'
;MPITLEQIRRFLGRPLQDPYGRTFGKVVGINANLKDEVTGVGIEVGNGEFVQCPGDRVTISADSLVLAPTWKVEAEEFRKEFDVVTRRLKALDELFSVGDIQKDVYEDMRKQHEDAINELKSKRKSILDTLSQRSSTLNTQLRQLQTHLAGNKMFHASGEFDDQSYKAVSDAIDTGLVRAMAERKEVDSIFGYLSKLDSSSSTVPAPAIQTPAAGPSPAPSAPSQPKDQVMVLHVRET
;
A
#
# COMPACT_ATOMS: atom_id res chain seq x y z
N MET A 1 -10.76 -8.95 11.67
CA MET A 1 -12.08 -9.59 11.56
C MET A 1 -13.07 -8.53 11.15
N PRO A 2 -14.03 -8.84 10.26
CA PRO A 2 -15.10 -7.91 9.92
C PRO A 2 -15.94 -7.61 11.16
N ILE A 3 -16.43 -6.37 11.28
CA ILE A 3 -17.36 -5.99 12.34
C ILE A 3 -18.73 -6.58 12.01
N THR A 4 -19.39 -7.13 13.02
CA THR A 4 -20.76 -7.65 12.89
C THR A 4 -21.80 -6.57 13.17
N LEU A 5 -22.99 -6.69 12.57
CA LEU A 5 -24.10 -5.76 12.76
C LEU A 5 -24.44 -5.54 14.24
N GLU A 6 -24.44 -6.62 15.04
CA GLU A 6 -24.70 -6.55 16.48
C GLU A 6 -23.69 -5.69 17.25
N GLN A 7 -22.43 -5.69 16.83
CA GLN A 7 -21.38 -4.92 17.51
C GLN A 7 -21.46 -3.43 17.18
N ILE A 8 -21.85 -3.09 15.95
CA ILE A 8 -21.87 -1.71 15.47
C ILE A 8 -23.19 -0.98 15.79
N ARG A 9 -24.32 -1.70 15.95
CA ARG A 9 -25.65 -1.09 16.18
C ARG A 9 -25.68 -0.13 17.38
N ARG A 10 -24.92 -0.42 18.43
CA ARG A 10 -24.82 0.42 19.64
C ARG A 10 -24.13 1.77 19.42
N PHE A 11 -23.49 1.94 18.26
CA PHE A 11 -22.83 3.17 17.85
C PHE A 11 -23.70 4.03 16.92
N LEU A 12 -24.92 3.59 16.56
CA LEU A 12 -25.88 4.47 15.88
C LEU A 12 -26.15 5.72 16.73
N GLY A 13 -26.06 6.88 16.08
CA GLY A 13 -26.17 8.18 16.71
C GLY A 13 -24.95 8.61 17.54
N ARG A 14 -23.90 7.79 17.65
CA ARG A 14 -22.65 8.16 18.34
C ARG A 14 -21.67 8.85 17.39
N PRO A 15 -20.75 9.67 17.92
CA PRO A 15 -19.68 10.25 17.11
C PRO A 15 -18.74 9.16 16.61
N LEU A 16 -18.40 9.24 15.33
CA LEU A 16 -17.32 8.50 14.71
C LEU A 16 -16.05 9.35 14.80
N GLN A 17 -14.95 8.77 15.25
CA GLN A 17 -13.68 9.46 15.43
C GLN A 17 -12.62 8.94 14.45
N ASP A 18 -11.57 9.72 14.22
CA ASP A 18 -10.34 9.23 13.59
C ASP A 18 -9.39 8.62 14.64
N PRO A 19 -8.29 7.95 14.24
CA PRO A 19 -7.32 7.38 15.18
C PRO A 19 -6.61 8.41 16.06
N TYR A 20 -6.74 9.70 15.73
CA TYR A 20 -6.15 10.83 16.45
C TYR A 20 -7.17 11.51 17.38
N GLY A 21 -8.38 10.97 17.50
CA GLY A 21 -9.43 11.47 18.40
C GLY A 21 -10.17 12.71 17.87
N ARG A 22 -10.11 13.00 16.56
CA ARG A 22 -10.97 14.01 15.93
C ARG A 22 -12.32 13.39 15.61
N THR A 23 -13.41 14.13 15.84
CA THR A 23 -14.74 13.67 15.42
C THR A 23 -14.90 13.88 13.92
N PHE A 24 -15.14 12.80 13.19
CA PHE A 24 -15.40 12.82 11.76
C PHE A 24 -16.86 13.15 11.45
N GLY A 25 -17.79 12.64 12.26
CA GLY A 25 -19.23 12.88 12.09
C GLY A 25 -20.05 12.01 13.03
N LYS A 26 -21.35 11.91 12.78
CA LYS A 26 -22.28 11.07 13.55
C LYS A 26 -22.72 9.89 12.71
N VAL A 27 -22.72 8.68 13.29
CA VAL A 27 -23.19 7.48 12.59
C VAL A 27 -24.72 7.54 12.47
N VAL A 28 -25.25 7.47 11.26
CA VAL A 28 -26.70 7.54 11.00
C VAL A 28 -27.27 6.30 10.33
N GLY A 29 -26.42 5.48 9.69
CA GLY A 29 -26.85 4.26 9.01
C GLY A 29 -25.77 3.19 8.97
N ILE A 30 -26.18 1.94 8.86
CA ILE A 30 -25.31 0.78 8.74
C ILE A 30 -25.85 -0.11 7.62
N ASN A 31 -24.96 -0.55 6.74
CA ASN A 31 -25.23 -1.51 5.69
C ASN A 31 -24.51 -2.82 6.05
N ALA A 32 -25.24 -3.94 6.03
CA ALA A 32 -24.70 -5.27 6.29
C ALA A 32 -25.10 -6.24 5.18
N ASN A 33 -24.29 -7.28 4.97
CA ASN A 33 -24.59 -8.36 4.04
C ASN A 33 -25.48 -9.44 4.70
N LEU A 34 -25.84 -10.48 3.93
CA LEU A 34 -26.63 -11.63 4.42
C LEU A 34 -25.96 -12.45 5.52
N LYS A 35 -24.67 -12.21 5.80
CA LYS A 35 -23.90 -12.86 6.87
C LYS A 35 -23.74 -11.97 8.10
N ASP A 36 -24.51 -10.88 8.19
CA ASP A 36 -24.42 -9.86 9.24
C ASP A 36 -23.07 -9.12 9.31
N GLU A 37 -22.25 -9.18 8.26
CA GLU A 37 -20.99 -8.44 8.18
C GLU A 37 -21.25 -7.02 7.66
N VAL A 38 -20.69 -6.02 8.34
CA VAL A 38 -20.83 -4.62 7.96
C VAL A 38 -20.07 -4.35 6.67
N THR A 39 -20.80 -3.95 5.62
CA THR A 39 -20.23 -3.56 4.33
C THR A 39 -20.04 -2.05 4.22
N GLY A 40 -20.82 -1.27 4.97
CA GLY A 40 -20.68 0.17 4.98
C GLY A 40 -21.37 0.86 6.14
N VAL A 41 -20.93 2.09 6.42
CA VAL A 41 -21.44 2.93 7.50
C VAL A 41 -21.76 4.31 6.93
N GLY A 42 -23.00 4.73 7.08
CA GLY A 42 -23.49 6.06 6.71
C GLY A 42 -23.24 7.05 7.83
N ILE A 43 -22.63 8.18 7.49
CA ILE A 43 -22.16 9.19 8.43
C ILE A 43 -22.71 10.55 8.03
N GLU A 44 -23.32 11.24 8.97
CA GLU A 44 -23.65 12.66 8.85
C GLU A 44 -22.41 13.47 9.27
N VAL A 45 -21.85 14.20 8.32
CA VAL A 45 -20.74 15.13 8.55
C VAL A 45 -21.33 16.42 9.12
N GLY A 46 -20.57 17.14 9.95
CA GLY A 46 -21.07 18.33 10.67
C GLY A 46 -21.58 19.49 9.80
N ASN A 47 -21.41 19.43 8.48
CA ASN A 47 -21.97 20.36 7.51
C ASN A 47 -23.33 19.92 6.93
N GLY A 48 -23.92 18.83 7.43
CA GLY A 48 -25.19 18.27 6.97
C GLY A 48 -25.07 17.34 5.76
N GLU A 49 -23.86 17.11 5.24
CA GLU A 49 -23.63 16.13 4.18
C GLU A 49 -23.61 14.69 4.72
N PHE A 50 -24.06 13.76 3.89
CA PHE A 50 -24.04 12.34 4.21
C PHE A 50 -22.97 11.62 3.38
N VAL A 51 -22.05 10.95 4.07
CA VAL A 51 -20.96 10.20 3.45
C VAL A 51 -21.07 8.74 3.87
N GLN A 52 -20.95 7.84 2.90
CA GLN A 52 -20.85 6.41 3.17
C GLN A 52 -19.39 5.99 3.16
N CYS A 53 -18.96 5.33 4.24
CA CYS A 53 -17.63 4.74 4.35
C CYS A 53 -17.70 3.21 4.27
N PRO A 54 -16.71 2.55 3.64
CA PRO A 54 -16.57 1.10 3.68
C PRO A 54 -16.43 0.57 5.11
N GLY A 55 -17.03 -0.60 5.36
CA GLY A 55 -16.99 -1.26 6.67
C GLY A 55 -15.59 -1.71 7.10
N ASP A 56 -14.68 -2.00 6.17
CA ASP A 56 -13.31 -2.44 6.47
C ASP A 56 -12.46 -1.34 7.13
N ARG A 57 -12.79 -0.07 6.85
CA ARG A 57 -12.10 1.10 7.40
C ARG A 57 -12.57 1.44 8.81
N VAL A 58 -13.64 0.81 9.28
CA VAL A 58 -14.23 1.09 10.58
C VAL A 58 -13.74 0.06 11.59
N THR A 59 -13.34 0.51 12.76
CA THR A 59 -12.87 -0.32 13.87
C THR A 59 -13.50 0.13 15.18
N ILE A 60 -13.78 -0.81 16.07
CA ILE A 60 -14.29 -0.50 17.42
C ILE A 60 -13.09 -0.44 18.37
N SER A 61 -12.87 0.71 19.00
CA SER A 61 -11.82 0.92 19.99
C SER A 61 -12.46 1.25 21.33
N ALA A 62 -12.40 0.31 22.28
CA ALA A 62 -13.05 0.38 23.59
C ALA A 62 -14.56 0.71 23.48
N ASP A 63 -14.94 1.97 23.71
CA ASP A 63 -16.33 2.48 23.64
C ASP A 63 -16.56 3.50 22.52
N SER A 64 -15.62 3.61 21.57
CA SER A 64 -15.69 4.54 20.44
C SER A 64 -15.55 3.82 19.09
N LEU A 65 -16.23 4.36 18.08
CA LEU A 65 -16.06 3.92 16.70
C LEU A 65 -14.97 4.76 16.03
N VAL A 66 -14.01 4.11 15.39
CA VAL A 66 -12.85 4.75 14.77
C VAL A 66 -12.81 4.45 13.28
N LEU A 67 -12.72 5.49 12.46
CA LEU A 67 -12.55 5.43 11.01
C LEU A 67 -11.08 5.62 10.64
N ALA A 68 -10.47 4.57 10.10
CA ALA A 68 -9.12 4.64 9.57
C ALA A 68 -9.07 5.53 8.31
N PRO A 69 -8.08 6.44 8.20
CA PRO A 69 -7.82 7.19 6.97
C PRO A 69 -7.52 6.24 5.81
N THR A 70 -7.96 6.60 4.59
CA THR A 70 -7.79 5.76 3.39
C THR A 70 -6.32 5.37 3.16
N TRP A 71 -5.42 6.35 3.19
CA TRP A 71 -3.97 6.13 3.02
C TRP A 71 -3.38 5.13 4.03
N LYS A 72 -3.96 5.04 5.23
CA LYS A 72 -3.49 4.12 6.29
C LYS A 72 -3.89 2.69 5.97
N VAL A 73 -5.12 2.50 5.48
CA VAL A 73 -5.62 1.19 5.06
C VAL A 73 -4.88 0.72 3.82
N GLU A 74 -4.75 1.58 2.80
CA GLU A 74 -4.02 1.26 1.57
C GLU A 74 -2.56 0.90 1.83
N ALA A 75 -1.88 1.62 2.74
CA ALA A 75 -0.50 1.30 3.12
C ALA A 75 -0.38 -0.06 3.84
N GLU A 76 -1.32 -0.40 4.71
CA GLU A 76 -1.37 -1.69 5.41
C GLU A 76 -1.65 -2.85 4.44
N GLU A 77 -2.58 -2.67 3.51
CA GLU A 77 -2.89 -3.64 2.46
C GLU A 77 -1.69 -3.85 1.54
N PHE A 78 -1.08 -2.76 1.07
CA PHE A 78 0.15 -2.82 0.29
C PHE A 78 1.25 -3.58 1.05
N ARG A 79 1.45 -3.32 2.34
CA ARG A 79 2.47 -4.01 3.14
C ARG A 79 2.23 -5.51 3.18
N LYS A 80 0.98 -5.95 3.40
CA LYS A 80 0.61 -7.36 3.43
C LYS A 80 0.81 -8.03 2.07
N GLU A 81 0.33 -7.39 1.01
CA GLU A 81 0.43 -7.90 -0.36
C GLU A 81 1.90 -8.02 -0.80
N PHE A 82 2.70 -6.96 -0.55
CA PHE A 82 4.12 -6.94 -0.85
C PHE A 82 4.90 -8.05 -0.13
N ASP A 83 4.63 -8.25 1.16
CA ASP A 83 5.28 -9.30 1.95
C ASP A 83 4.92 -10.71 1.45
N VAL A 84 3.65 -10.96 1.10
CA VAL A 84 3.22 -12.25 0.54
C VAL A 84 3.88 -12.52 -0.81
N VAL A 85 3.88 -11.53 -1.72
CA VAL A 85 4.50 -11.67 -3.05
C VAL A 85 6.00 -11.92 -2.93
N THR A 86 6.70 -11.17 -2.05
CA THR A 86 8.14 -11.34 -1.83
C THR A 86 8.48 -12.72 -1.26
N ARG A 87 7.70 -13.21 -0.29
CA ARG A 87 7.89 -14.55 0.28
C ARG A 87 7.65 -15.65 -0.75
N ARG A 88 6.62 -15.52 -1.59
CA ARG A 88 6.33 -16.49 -2.67
C ARG A 88 7.43 -16.51 -3.72
N LEU A 89 7.93 -15.35 -4.14
CA LEU A 89 9.02 -15.27 -5.11
C LEU A 89 10.29 -15.92 -4.57
N LYS A 90 10.64 -15.66 -3.31
CA LYS A 90 11.80 -16.30 -2.65
C LYS A 90 11.65 -17.82 -2.59
N ALA A 91 10.48 -18.32 -2.21
CA ALA A 91 10.21 -19.76 -2.18
C ALA A 91 10.30 -20.39 -3.59
N LEU A 92 9.83 -19.67 -4.62
CA LEU A 92 9.94 -20.10 -6.01
C LEU A 92 11.40 -20.18 -6.47
N ASP A 93 12.21 -19.16 -6.16
CA ASP A 93 13.65 -19.15 -6.45
C ASP A 93 14.39 -20.31 -5.73
N GLU A 94 14.04 -20.59 -4.47
CA GLU A 94 14.59 -21.70 -3.70
C GLU A 94 14.25 -23.07 -4.31
N LEU A 95 12.99 -23.30 -4.68
CA LEU A 95 12.53 -24.54 -5.33
C LEU A 95 13.26 -24.77 -6.66
N PHE A 96 13.47 -23.70 -7.44
CA PHE A 96 14.23 -23.79 -8.69
C PHE A 96 15.70 -24.11 -8.42
N SER A 97 16.30 -23.49 -7.39
CA SER A 97 17.70 -23.72 -7.03
C SER A 97 17.98 -25.16 -6.59
N VAL A 98 17.02 -25.84 -5.95
CA VAL A 98 17.17 -27.25 -5.56
C VAL A 98 16.73 -28.23 -6.67
N GLY A 99 16.28 -27.73 -7.81
CA GLY A 99 15.86 -28.53 -8.97
C GLY A 99 14.51 -29.21 -8.81
N ASP A 100 13.67 -28.78 -7.87
CA ASP A 100 12.34 -29.36 -7.60
C ASP A 100 11.28 -28.92 -8.64
N ILE A 101 11.56 -27.83 -9.37
CA ILE A 101 10.70 -27.31 -10.44
C ILE A 101 11.44 -27.17 -11.76
N GLN A 102 10.73 -27.50 -12.85
CA GLN A 102 11.24 -27.35 -14.21
C GLN A 102 11.35 -25.87 -14.61
N LYS A 103 12.27 -25.59 -15.52
CA LYS A 103 12.60 -24.22 -15.93
C LYS A 103 11.43 -23.48 -16.57
N ASP A 104 10.64 -24.15 -17.41
CA ASP A 104 9.47 -23.55 -18.05
C ASP A 104 8.42 -23.13 -17.01
N VAL A 105 8.10 -24.02 -16.06
CA VAL A 105 7.15 -23.75 -14.97
C VAL A 105 7.65 -22.60 -14.08
N TYR A 106 8.94 -22.57 -13.77
CA TYR A 106 9.56 -21.49 -13.02
C TYR A 106 9.44 -20.15 -13.76
N GLU A 107 9.75 -20.10 -15.05
CA GLU A 107 9.69 -18.87 -15.85
C GLU A 107 8.26 -18.32 -15.94
N ASP A 108 7.26 -19.18 -16.15
CA ASP A 108 5.84 -18.78 -16.17
C ASP A 108 5.38 -18.22 -14.80
N MET A 109 5.67 -18.92 -13.69
CA MET A 109 5.30 -18.46 -12.35
C MET A 109 6.04 -17.18 -11.95
N ARG A 110 7.31 -17.05 -12.32
CA ARG A 110 8.11 -15.87 -12.06
C ARG A 110 7.55 -14.65 -12.78
N LYS A 111 7.17 -14.81 -14.06
CA LYS A 111 6.55 -13.75 -14.85
C LYS A 111 5.24 -13.25 -14.23
N GLN A 112 4.38 -14.16 -13.77
CA GLN A 112 3.15 -13.78 -13.06
C GLN A 112 3.43 -12.97 -11.78
N HIS A 113 4.46 -13.33 -11.03
CA HIS A 113 4.88 -12.59 -9.85
C HIS A 113 5.54 -11.24 -10.18
N GLU A 114 6.26 -11.13 -11.29
CA GLU A 114 6.82 -9.85 -11.77
C GLU A 114 5.71 -8.85 -12.16
N ASP A 115 4.64 -9.31 -12.81
CA ASP A 115 3.48 -8.48 -13.12
C ASP A 115 2.82 -7.95 -11.83
N ALA A 116 2.63 -8.81 -10.82
CA ALA A 116 2.13 -8.41 -9.51
C ALA A 116 3.04 -7.39 -8.80
N ILE A 117 4.37 -7.53 -8.93
CA ILE A 117 5.34 -6.56 -8.40
C ILE A 117 5.21 -5.21 -9.11
N ASN A 118 4.96 -5.20 -10.41
CA ASN A 118 4.78 -3.95 -11.17
C ASN A 118 3.49 -3.21 -10.76
N GLU A 119 2.40 -3.95 -10.50
CA GLU A 119 1.18 -3.38 -9.94
C GLU A 119 1.44 -2.80 -8.54
N LEU A 120 2.14 -3.54 -7.68
CA LEU A 120 2.54 -3.08 -6.34
C LEU A 120 3.41 -1.81 -6.40
N LYS A 121 4.35 -1.71 -7.34
CA LYS A 121 5.15 -0.50 -7.55
C LYS A 121 4.28 0.72 -7.88
N SER A 122 3.22 0.52 -8.67
CA SER A 122 2.28 1.57 -9.04
C SER A 122 1.41 1.98 -7.85
N LYS A 123 0.82 1.01 -7.12
CA LYS A 123 0.09 1.26 -5.86
C LYS A 123 0.95 2.04 -4.86
N ARG A 124 2.20 1.63 -4.65
CA ARG A 124 3.15 2.32 -3.77
C ARG A 124 3.38 3.78 -4.17
N LYS A 125 3.56 4.07 -5.46
CA LYS A 125 3.73 5.46 -5.94
C LYS A 125 2.50 6.30 -5.63
N SER A 126 1.29 5.77 -5.86
CA SER A 126 0.05 6.45 -5.53
C SER A 126 -0.10 6.72 -4.02
N ILE A 127 0.26 5.76 -3.18
CA ILE A 127 0.27 5.94 -1.72
C ILE A 127 1.29 7.02 -1.31
N LEU A 128 2.51 7.00 -1.87
CA LEU A 128 3.53 8.02 -1.59
C LEU A 128 3.08 9.44 -1.98
N ASP A 129 2.42 9.58 -3.13
CA ASP A 129 1.85 10.86 -3.56
C ASP A 129 0.78 11.36 -2.58
N THR A 130 -0.15 10.48 -2.22
CA THR A 130 -1.20 10.76 -1.22
C THR A 130 -0.61 11.17 0.13
N LEU A 131 0.42 10.47 0.61
CA LEU A 131 1.11 10.79 1.86
C LEU A 131 1.85 12.13 1.78
N SER A 132 2.46 12.46 0.63
CA SER A 132 3.12 13.75 0.39
C SER A 132 2.11 14.91 0.45
N GLN A 133 0.98 14.77 -0.25
CA GLN A 133 -0.11 15.76 -0.21
C GLN A 133 -0.66 15.91 1.20
N ARG A 134 -0.84 14.80 1.93
CA ARG A 134 -1.30 14.83 3.33
C ARG A 134 -0.30 15.53 4.24
N SER A 135 0.99 15.26 4.09
CA SER A 135 2.07 15.93 4.85
C SER A 135 2.09 17.44 4.60
N SER A 136 1.91 17.88 3.35
CA SER A 136 1.82 19.32 3.01
C SER A 136 0.60 19.98 3.68
N THR A 137 -0.55 19.30 3.64
CA THR A 137 -1.78 19.77 4.29
C THR A 137 -1.59 19.90 5.81
N LEU A 138 -1.01 18.89 6.46
CA LEU A 138 -0.73 18.91 7.90
C LEU A 138 0.26 20.00 8.28
N ASN A 139 1.29 20.26 7.48
CA ASN A 139 2.22 21.37 7.69
C ASN A 139 1.51 22.72 7.66
N THR A 140 0.61 22.91 6.70
CA THR A 140 -0.20 24.13 6.58
C THR A 140 -1.11 24.30 7.79
N GLN A 141 -1.81 23.23 8.19
CA GLN A 141 -2.68 23.24 9.38
C GLN A 141 -1.89 23.55 10.66
N LEU A 142 -0.72 22.94 10.83
CA LEU A 142 0.14 23.19 11.99
C LEU A 142 0.56 24.66 12.06
N ARG A 143 0.99 25.25 10.93
CA ARG A 143 1.37 26.66 10.84
C ARG A 143 0.19 27.59 11.14
N GLN A 144 -1.01 27.26 10.66
CA GLN A 144 -2.22 28.03 10.94
C GLN A 144 -2.54 28.02 12.43
N LEU A 145 -2.56 26.83 13.05
CA LEU A 145 -2.81 26.68 14.49
C LEU A 145 -1.77 27.46 15.33
N GLN A 146 -0.49 27.40 14.96
CA GLN A 146 0.56 28.18 15.63
C GLN A 146 0.36 29.70 15.46
N THR A 147 -0.03 30.14 14.27
CA THR A 147 -0.35 31.56 14.01
C THR A 147 -1.53 32.02 14.88
N HIS A 148 -2.60 31.23 14.94
CA HIS A 148 -3.76 31.53 15.78
C HIS A 148 -3.40 31.56 17.27
N LEU A 149 -2.56 30.63 17.73
CA LEU A 149 -2.08 30.64 19.12
C LEU A 149 -1.28 31.89 19.45
N ALA A 150 -0.41 32.34 18.53
CA ALA A 150 0.35 33.58 18.69
C ALA A 150 -0.57 34.81 18.71
N GLY A 151 -1.56 34.87 17.81
CA GLY A 151 -2.56 35.94 17.79
C GLY A 151 -3.38 35.99 19.08
N ASN A 152 -3.85 34.85 19.57
CA ASN A 152 -4.61 34.78 20.83
C ASN A 152 -3.78 35.23 22.03
N LYS A 153 -2.49 34.87 22.07
CA LYS A 153 -1.55 35.36 23.09
C LYS A 153 -1.39 36.88 23.04
N MET A 154 -1.32 37.44 21.83
CA MET A 154 -1.25 38.90 21.64
C MET A 154 -2.52 39.59 22.14
N PHE A 155 -3.71 39.10 21.77
CA PHE A 155 -5.00 39.65 22.23
C PHE A 155 -5.22 39.51 23.73
N HIS A 156 -4.71 38.43 24.34
CA HIS A 156 -4.73 38.27 25.78
C HIS A 156 -3.79 39.27 26.47
N ALA A 157 -2.56 39.44 25.94
CA ALA A 157 -1.58 40.38 26.48
C ALA A 157 -2.00 41.86 26.32
N SER A 158 -2.78 42.19 25.28
CA SER A 158 -3.37 43.53 25.10
C SER A 158 -4.62 43.77 25.96
N GLY A 159 -5.12 42.75 26.67
CA GLY A 159 -6.33 42.83 27.47
C GLY A 159 -7.64 42.79 26.66
N GLU A 160 -7.57 42.44 25.37
CA GLU A 160 -8.75 42.30 24.51
C GLU A 160 -9.50 40.99 24.77
N PHE A 161 -8.79 39.93 25.19
CA PHE A 161 -9.37 38.66 25.61
C PHE A 161 -9.28 38.48 27.13
N ASP A 162 -10.38 38.03 27.72
CA ASP A 162 -10.37 37.57 29.12
C ASP A 162 -9.64 36.23 29.28
N ASP A 163 -9.18 35.93 30.50
CA ASP A 163 -8.43 34.72 30.83
C ASP A 163 -9.20 33.43 30.50
N GLN A 164 -10.52 33.42 30.69
CA GLN A 164 -11.34 32.23 30.49
C GLN A 164 -11.48 31.92 28.99
N SER A 165 -11.80 32.93 28.18
CA SER A 165 -11.89 32.82 26.72
C SER A 165 -10.55 32.45 26.10
N TYR A 166 -9.46 33.09 26.55
CA TYR A 166 -8.11 32.76 26.08
C TYR A 166 -7.77 31.29 26.39
N LYS A 167 -7.96 30.85 27.63
CA LYS A 167 -7.68 29.47 28.04
C LYS A 167 -8.46 28.45 27.21
N ALA A 168 -9.76 28.65 27.04
CA ALA A 168 -10.61 27.72 26.29
C ALA A 168 -10.15 27.56 24.83
N VAL A 169 -9.83 28.66 24.15
CA VAL A 169 -9.39 28.63 22.75
C VAL A 169 -7.96 28.07 22.64
N SER A 170 -7.06 28.42 23.57
CA SER A 170 -5.71 27.87 23.62
C SER A 170 -5.69 26.36 23.84
N ASP A 171 -6.52 25.84 24.75
CA ASP A 171 -6.63 24.40 25.00
C ASP A 171 -7.16 23.65 23.76
N ALA A 172 -8.11 24.26 23.02
CA ALA A 172 -8.61 23.71 21.76
C ALA A 172 -7.53 23.69 20.66
N ILE A 173 -6.73 24.75 20.54
CA ILE A 173 -5.62 24.83 19.58
C ILE A 173 -4.53 23.81 19.94
N ASP A 174 -4.14 23.72 21.21
CA ASP A 174 -3.12 22.78 21.68
C ASP A 174 -3.51 21.33 21.38
N THR A 175 -4.77 20.98 21.68
CA THR A 175 -5.35 19.69 21.30
C THR A 175 -5.24 19.46 19.79
N GLY A 176 -5.57 20.46 18.97
CA GLY A 176 -5.42 20.40 17.51
C GLY A 176 -3.98 20.14 17.06
N LEU A 177 -3.00 20.82 17.69
CA LEU A 177 -1.57 20.65 17.42
C LEU A 177 -1.10 19.24 17.75
N VAL A 178 -1.44 18.72 18.94
CA VAL A 178 -1.08 17.36 19.37
C VAL A 178 -1.60 16.32 18.37
N ARG A 179 -2.88 16.45 17.96
CA ARG A 179 -3.49 15.53 16.98
C ARG A 179 -2.80 15.62 15.60
N ALA A 180 -2.51 16.83 15.13
CA ALA A 180 -1.85 17.03 13.84
C ALA A 180 -0.40 16.50 13.84
N MET A 181 0.33 16.67 14.95
CA MET A 181 1.68 16.12 15.10
C MET A 181 1.67 14.60 15.17
N ALA A 182 0.72 13.99 15.89
CA ALA A 182 0.58 12.54 15.96
C ALA A 182 0.33 11.93 14.57
N GLU A 183 -0.60 12.52 13.79
CA GLU A 183 -0.86 12.09 12.43
C GLU A 183 0.36 12.27 11.52
N ARG A 184 1.02 13.43 11.59
CA ARG A 184 2.22 13.69 10.81
C ARG A 184 3.32 12.66 11.07
N LYS A 185 3.54 12.31 12.34
CA LYS A 185 4.51 11.29 12.72
C LYS A 185 4.20 9.94 12.08
N GLU A 186 2.94 9.53 12.04
CA GLU A 186 2.53 8.30 11.36
C GLU A 186 2.74 8.40 9.84
N VAL A 187 2.32 9.51 9.22
CA VAL A 187 2.52 9.75 7.78
C VAL A 187 4.00 9.67 7.41
N ASP A 188 4.88 10.35 8.15
CA ASP A 188 6.32 10.35 7.92
C ASP A 188 6.93 8.93 8.12
N SER A 189 6.43 8.18 9.11
CA SER A 189 6.85 6.80 9.36
C SER A 189 6.50 5.87 8.20
N ILE A 190 5.26 5.92 7.70
CA ILE A 190 4.82 5.09 6.57
C ILE A 190 5.54 5.52 5.29
N PHE A 191 5.64 6.82 5.04
CA PHE A 191 6.37 7.36 3.90
C PHE A 191 7.81 6.85 3.88
N GLY A 192 8.52 6.99 5.00
CA GLY A 192 9.90 6.51 5.13
C GLY A 192 10.05 5.00 4.94
N TYR A 193 9.08 4.19 5.37
CA TYR A 193 9.04 2.76 5.08
C TYR A 193 8.89 2.50 3.58
N LEU A 194 7.88 3.08 2.94
CA LEU A 194 7.58 2.87 1.52
C LEU A 194 8.69 3.36 0.60
N SER A 195 9.35 4.48 0.94
CA SER A 195 10.50 5.00 0.18
C SER A 195 11.70 4.06 0.23
N LYS A 196 11.96 3.39 1.37
CA LYS A 196 13.08 2.43 1.51
C LYS A 196 12.88 1.15 0.71
N LEU A 197 11.64 0.77 0.41
CA LEU A 197 11.36 -0.41 -0.40
C LEU A 197 11.83 -0.25 -1.86
N ASP A 198 12.08 0.98 -2.31
CA ASP A 198 12.63 1.24 -3.65
C ASP A 198 14.06 0.74 -3.78
N SER A 199 14.88 1.05 -2.77
CA SER A 199 16.30 0.70 -2.75
C SER A 199 16.55 -0.81 -2.55
N SER A 200 15.64 -1.52 -1.87
CA SER A 200 15.75 -2.98 -1.73
C SER A 200 15.29 -3.77 -2.95
N SER A 201 14.56 -3.16 -3.89
CA SER A 201 14.01 -3.87 -5.06
C SER A 201 14.92 -3.89 -6.30
N SER A 202 16.09 -3.25 -6.24
CA SER A 202 16.99 -3.05 -7.39
C SER A 202 18.11 -4.09 -7.56
N THR A 203 18.15 -5.17 -6.79
CA THR A 203 19.18 -6.21 -6.99
C THR A 203 18.65 -7.62 -6.76
N VAL A 204 18.00 -8.17 -7.78
CA VAL A 204 18.10 -9.62 -8.03
C VAL A 204 18.90 -9.76 -9.31
N PRO A 205 20.21 -10.09 -9.24
CA PRO A 205 20.97 -10.41 -10.43
C PRO A 205 20.25 -11.58 -11.11
N ALA A 206 19.91 -11.42 -12.39
CA ALA A 206 19.54 -12.55 -13.22
C ALA A 206 20.64 -13.62 -13.06
N PRO A 207 20.33 -14.88 -12.72
CA PRO A 207 21.33 -15.92 -12.70
C PRO A 207 21.96 -15.98 -14.08
N ALA A 208 23.26 -15.69 -14.16
CA ALA A 208 24.00 -15.87 -15.39
C ALA A 208 23.81 -17.32 -15.83
N ILE A 209 23.16 -17.51 -16.98
CA ILE A 209 23.06 -18.79 -17.65
C ILE A 209 24.50 -19.24 -17.91
N GLN A 210 25.00 -20.15 -17.08
CA GLN A 210 26.22 -20.88 -17.39
C GLN A 210 25.85 -21.85 -18.50
N THR A 211 26.18 -21.48 -19.73
CA THR A 211 26.22 -22.38 -20.87
C THR A 211 27.13 -23.55 -20.50
N PRO A 212 26.65 -24.81 -20.49
CA PRO A 212 27.54 -25.94 -20.30
C PRO A 212 28.56 -25.96 -21.42
N ALA A 213 29.84 -25.97 -21.05
CA ALA A 213 30.95 -26.15 -21.95
C ALA A 213 30.73 -27.40 -22.80
N ALA A 214 30.85 -27.25 -24.12
CA ALA A 214 30.85 -28.33 -25.07
C ALA A 214 31.91 -29.37 -24.67
N GLY A 215 31.45 -30.59 -24.38
CA GLY A 215 32.31 -31.75 -24.19
C GLY A 215 33.06 -32.13 -25.49
N PRO A 216 34.15 -32.89 -25.39
CA PRO A 216 35.07 -33.11 -26.51
C PRO A 216 34.43 -34.01 -27.58
N SER A 217 34.60 -33.60 -28.84
CA SER A 217 34.27 -34.36 -30.04
C SER A 217 34.98 -35.73 -30.05
N PRO A 218 34.29 -36.84 -30.39
CA PRO A 218 34.96 -38.12 -30.61
C PRO A 218 35.78 -38.11 -31.90
N ALA A 219 36.85 -38.90 -31.87
CA ALA A 219 37.88 -39.05 -32.88
C ALA A 219 37.37 -39.58 -34.24
N PRO A 220 38.09 -39.30 -35.35
CA PRO A 220 37.66 -39.62 -36.70
C PRO A 220 37.82 -41.12 -37.02
N SER A 221 36.78 -41.71 -37.60
CA SER A 221 36.84 -43.05 -38.19
C SER A 221 37.51 -43.00 -39.56
N ALA A 222 38.38 -43.97 -39.80
CA ALA A 222 39.18 -44.16 -41.00
C ALA A 222 38.32 -44.41 -42.27
N PRO A 223 38.87 -44.16 -43.47
CA PRO A 223 38.11 -44.18 -44.72
C PRO A 223 37.98 -45.59 -45.31
N SER A 224 36.84 -45.87 -45.94
CA SER A 224 36.67 -46.99 -46.87
C SER A 224 35.80 -46.52 -48.03
N GLN A 225 36.47 -46.19 -49.15
CA GLN A 225 35.93 -46.13 -50.50
C GLN A 225 35.80 -47.58 -51.05
N PRO A 226 35.23 -47.86 -52.25
CA PRO A 226 34.59 -46.97 -53.23
C PRO A 226 33.36 -47.57 -53.97
N LYS A 227 32.88 -46.79 -54.96
CA LYS A 227 32.08 -47.14 -56.17
C LYS A 227 30.56 -47.32 -55.99
N ASP A 228 29.81 -46.36 -56.54
CA ASP A 228 29.20 -46.56 -57.86
C ASP A 228 28.83 -45.20 -58.49
N GLN A 229 28.71 -45.19 -59.81
CA GLN A 229 28.78 -44.03 -60.70
C GLN A 229 27.47 -43.98 -61.46
N VAL A 230 26.65 -42.92 -61.33
CA VAL A 230 25.61 -42.61 -62.33
C VAL A 230 25.52 -41.10 -62.56
N MET A 231 26.01 -40.72 -63.74
CA MET A 231 25.79 -39.45 -64.45
C MET A 231 24.39 -39.46 -65.09
N VAL A 232 23.87 -38.29 -65.53
CA VAL A 232 22.70 -38.01 -66.45
C VAL A 232 21.68 -37.07 -65.77
N LEU A 233 21.20 -35.93 -66.30
CA LEU A 233 21.27 -35.24 -67.60
C LEU A 233 20.94 -33.74 -67.35
N HIS A 234 21.61 -32.82 -68.05
CA HIS A 234 21.11 -31.44 -68.20
C HIS A 234 20.11 -31.39 -69.36
N VAL A 235 18.89 -30.94 -69.09
CA VAL A 235 17.88 -30.60 -70.09
C VAL A 235 18.14 -29.17 -70.57
N ARG A 236 18.27 -28.98 -71.88
CA ARG A 236 17.85 -27.76 -72.57
C ARG A 236 17.06 -28.16 -73.81
N GLU A 237 15.78 -27.85 -73.76
CA GLU A 237 14.85 -27.87 -74.89
C GLU A 237 14.86 -26.52 -75.63
N THR A 238 14.48 -26.63 -76.90
CA THR A 238 14.12 -25.61 -77.92
C THR A 238 15.22 -24.74 -78.51
#